data_AF-A0A127B1Z6-F1
#
_entry.id   AF-A0A127B1Z6-F1
#
_cell.length_a   1.000
_cell.length_b   1.000
_cell.length_c   1.000
_cell.angle_alpha   90.00
_cell.angle_beta   90.00
_cell.angle_gamma   90.00
#
_symmetry.space_group_name_H-M   'P 1'
#
loop_
_entity.id
_entity.type
_entity.pdbx_description
1 polymer ?
#
loop_
_entity_poly.entity_id
_entity_poly.type
_entity_poly.pdbx_seq_one_letter_code
_entity_poly.pdbx_strand_id
1 'polypeptide(L)'
;MLSALAMIIYFIVINLLDLQDSELVRFGSNIFIIGAVVLAIRSLKKNYENRNRQTPYLPGLAIGFLVGLIGSALFAAFILINAIFLDPDYAGVLATQDYYGIQLPLIMVAGSVVILGTATGAMTGYILMMAFDNSGGQFSKDA
;
A
#
# COMPACT_ATOMS: atom_id res chain seq x y z
N MET A 1 0.13 7.80 6.12
CA MET A 1 -0.19 9.20 5.74
C MET A 1 0.80 9.76 4.73
N LEU A 2 2.12 9.68 4.97
CA LEU A 2 3.10 10.02 3.92
C LEU A 2 2.95 9.15 2.66
N SER A 3 2.60 7.87 2.82
CA SER A 3 2.23 6.97 1.71
C SER A 3 1.09 7.51 0.84
N ALA A 4 -0.02 7.94 1.45
CA ALA A 4 -1.16 8.48 0.72
C ALA A 4 -0.78 9.75 -0.07
N LEU A 5 -0.02 10.66 0.55
CA LEU A 5 0.45 11.87 -0.13
C LEU A 5 1.34 11.52 -1.34
N ALA A 6 2.26 10.57 -1.19
CA ALA A 6 3.12 10.12 -2.28
C ALA A 6 2.31 9.46 -3.41
N MET A 7 1.30 8.64 -3.08
CA MET A 7 0.40 8.04 -4.06
C MET A 7 -0.43 9.09 -4.81
N ILE A 8 -0.91 10.13 -4.12
CA ILE A 8 -1.66 11.25 -4.72
C ILE A 8 -0.76 12.03 -5.68
N ILE A 9 0.45 12.40 -5.25
CA ILE A 9 1.41 13.10 -6.12
C ILE A 9 1.73 12.24 -7.34
N TYR A 10 1.98 10.94 -7.12
CA TYR A 10 2.23 9.99 -8.20
C TYR A 10 1.06 9.93 -9.20
N PHE A 11 -0.18 9.85 -8.69
CA PHE A 11 -1.39 9.89 -9.50
C PHE A 11 -1.47 11.15 -10.36
N ILE A 12 -1.22 12.32 -9.77
CA ILE A 12 -1.26 13.60 -10.51
C ILE A 12 -0.21 13.61 -11.62
N VAL A 13 0.99 13.09 -11.35
CA VAL A 13 2.07 13.01 -12.34
C VAL A 13 1.70 12.07 -13.49
N ILE A 14 1.16 10.88 -13.22
CA ILE A 14 0.79 9.94 -14.30
C ILE A 14 -0.42 10.43 -15.10
N ASN A 15 -1.34 11.18 -14.48
CA ASN A 15 -2.46 11.81 -15.18
C ASN A 15 -1.95 12.94 -16.10
N LEU A 16 -1.03 13.80 -15.62
CA LEU A 16 -0.40 14.85 -16.45
C LEU A 16 0.37 14.32 -17.66
N LEU A 17 0.88 13.09 -17.57
CA LEU A 17 1.63 12.44 -18.64
C LEU A 17 0.76 11.51 -19.51
N ASP A 18 -0.55 11.42 -19.22
CA ASP A 18 -1.51 10.54 -19.88
C ASP A 18 -1.10 9.04 -19.84
N LEU A 19 -0.38 8.64 -18.78
CA LEU A 19 0.06 7.25 -18.55
C LEU A 19 -0.98 6.42 -17.78
N GLN A 20 -2.16 6.99 -17.57
CA GLN A 20 -3.20 6.43 -16.72
C GLN A 20 -3.90 5.20 -17.31
N ASP A 21 -3.82 4.99 -18.62
CA ASP A 21 -4.35 3.79 -19.27
C ASP A 21 -3.49 2.55 -19.01
N SER A 22 -2.26 2.72 -18.51
CA SER A 22 -1.39 1.60 -18.18
C SER A 22 -1.67 1.04 -16.79
N GLU A 23 -2.21 -0.17 -16.75
CA GLU A 23 -2.46 -0.91 -15.50
C GLU A 23 -1.19 -1.06 -14.64
N LEU A 24 -0.05 -1.35 -15.27
CA LEU A 24 1.25 -1.50 -14.61
C LEU A 24 1.71 -0.22 -13.91
N VAL A 25 1.52 0.93 -14.57
CA VAL A 25 1.87 2.24 -14.00
C VAL A 25 1.00 2.51 -12.78
N ARG A 26 -0.30 2.26 -12.87
CA ARG A 26 -1.23 2.45 -11.74
C ARG A 26 -0.93 1.52 -10.56
N PHE A 27 -0.61 0.25 -10.84
CA PHE A 27 -0.14 -0.69 -9.83
C PHE A 27 1.09 -0.17 -9.07
N GLY A 28 1.96 0.56 -9.77
CA GLY A 28 3.17 1.18 -9.22
C GLY A 28 2.93 2.05 -7.98
N SER A 29 1.74 2.64 -7.82
CA SER A 29 1.38 3.40 -6.61
C SER A 29 1.50 2.60 -5.31
N ASN A 30 1.33 1.27 -5.34
CA ASN A 30 1.45 0.41 -4.17
C ASN A 30 2.87 0.36 -3.58
N ILE A 31 3.89 0.73 -4.36
CA ILE A 31 5.29 0.77 -3.87
C ILE A 31 5.44 1.77 -2.71
N PHE A 32 4.63 2.82 -2.68
CA PHE A 32 4.66 3.83 -1.61
C PHE A 32 4.08 3.27 -0.30
N ILE A 33 3.12 2.34 -0.38
CA ILE A 33 2.63 1.61 0.80
C ILE A 33 3.76 0.73 1.34
N ILE A 34 4.40 -0.05 0.47
CA ILE A 34 5.52 -0.95 0.84
C ILE A 34 6.63 -0.14 1.53
N GLY A 35 7.08 0.94 0.90
CA GLY A 35 8.13 1.81 1.45
C GLY A 35 7.76 2.40 2.81
N ALA A 36 6.52 2.87 2.97
CA ALA A 36 6.04 3.41 4.24
C ALA A 36 6.00 2.35 5.35
N VAL A 37 5.56 1.12 5.04
CA VAL A 37 5.55 0.01 5.99
C VAL A 37 6.99 -0.37 6.40
N VAL A 38 7.91 -0.49 5.43
CA VAL A 38 9.33 -0.78 5.70
C VAL A 38 9.93 0.26 6.65
N LEU A 39 9.71 1.55 6.39
CA LEU A 39 10.22 2.63 7.23
C LEU A 39 9.59 2.61 8.63
N ALA A 40 8.28 2.37 8.73
CA ALA A 40 7.57 2.32 10.00
C ALA A 40 8.05 1.15 10.88
N ILE A 41 8.21 -0.05 10.30
CA ILE A 41 8.68 -1.22 11.03
C ILE A 41 10.17 -1.07 11.39
N ARG A 42 11.01 -0.50 10.51
CA ARG A 42 12.41 -0.19 10.86
C ARG A 42 12.51 0.77 12.05
N SER A 43 11.65 1.79 12.09
CA SER A 43 11.57 2.72 13.22
C SER A 43 11.12 2.01 14.50
N LEU A 44 10.12 1.13 14.41
CA LEU A 44 9.70 0.27 15.52
C LEU A 44 10.87 -0.57 16.05
N LYS A 45 11.56 -1.31 15.18
CA LYS A 45 12.70 -2.16 15.53
C LYS A 45 13.80 -1.37 16.24
N LYS A 46 14.20 -0.23 15.68
CA LYS A 46 15.22 0.66 16.28
C LYS A 46 14.81 1.12 17.68
N ASN A 47 13.54 1.46 17.89
CA ASN A 47 13.04 1.87 19.20
C ASN A 47 13.07 0.76 20.25
N TYR A 48 12.85 -0.50 19.85
CA TYR A 48 12.93 -1.65 20.75
C TYR A 48 14.38 -2.07 21.02
N GLU A 49 15.25 -2.05 20.01
CA GLU A 49 16.70 -2.31 20.15
C GLU A 49 17.35 -1.31 21.10
N ASN A 50 17.03 -0.02 21.00
CA ASN A 50 17.53 1.01 21.92
C ASN A 50 17.11 0.78 23.38
N ARG A 51 16.07 -0.04 23.62
CA ARG A 51 15.57 -0.40 24.95
C ARG A 51 16.01 -1.80 25.38
N ASN A 52 16.92 -2.45 24.65
CA ASN A 52 17.33 -3.84 24.83
C ASN A 52 16.14 -4.82 24.92
N ARG A 53 15.06 -4.57 24.16
CA ARG A 53 13.88 -5.44 24.13
C ARG A 53 13.74 -6.10 22.76
N GLN A 54 13.24 -7.32 22.74
CA GLN A 54 12.85 -7.97 21.50
C GLN A 54 11.66 -7.23 20.88
N THR A 55 11.65 -7.15 19.54
CA THR A 55 10.56 -6.48 18.82
C THR A 55 9.36 -7.43 18.77
N PRO A 56 8.22 -7.09 19.38
CA PRO A 56 7.05 -7.97 19.35
C PRO A 56 6.50 -8.10 17.93
N TYR A 57 6.11 -9.33 17.56
CA TYR A 57 5.61 -9.67 16.22
C TYR A 57 4.31 -8.93 15.85
N LEU A 58 3.35 -8.95 16.77
CA LEU A 58 1.98 -8.48 16.53
C LEU A 58 1.90 -6.98 16.21
N PRO A 59 2.65 -6.08 16.89
CA PRO A 59 2.68 -4.65 16.51
C PRO A 59 3.21 -4.37 15.11
N GLY A 60 4.19 -5.12 14.60
CA GLY A 60 4.71 -4.93 13.24
C GLY A 60 3.69 -5.29 12.17
N LEU A 61 2.95 -6.39 12.37
CA LEU A 61 1.82 -6.76 11.51
C LEU A 61 0.70 -5.70 11.55
N ALA A 62 0.35 -5.24 12.75
CA ALA A 62 -0.66 -4.19 12.93
C ALA A 62 -0.28 -2.88 12.24
N ILE A 63 1.00 -2.49 12.30
CA ILE A 63 1.52 -1.32 11.56
C ILE A 63 1.35 -1.52 10.06
N GLY A 64 1.74 -2.68 9.52
CA GLY A 64 1.56 -3.00 8.10
C GLY A 64 0.11 -2.85 7.65
N PHE A 65 -0.81 -3.46 8.39
CA PHE A 65 -2.25 -3.38 8.13
C PHE A 65 -2.78 -1.93 8.20
N LEU A 66 -2.45 -1.19 9.25
CA LEU A 66 -2.95 0.19 9.45
C LEU A 66 -2.39 1.17 8.42
N VAL A 67 -1.10 1.05 8.07
CA VAL A 67 -0.48 1.89 7.03
C VAL A 67 -1.10 1.60 5.67
N GLY A 68 -1.33 0.31 5.36
CA GLY A 68 -2.03 -0.12 4.15
C GLY A 68 -3.45 0.44 4.10
N LEU A 69 -4.27 0.15 5.10
CA LEU A 69 -5.68 0.54 5.19
C LEU A 69 -5.88 2.06 5.13
N ILE A 70 -5.21 2.81 6.00
CA ILE A 70 -5.39 4.27 6.07
C ILE A 70 -4.78 4.93 4.84
N GLY A 71 -3.63 4.43 4.36
CA GLY A 71 -2.98 4.94 3.16
C GLY A 71 -3.85 4.79 1.92
N SER A 72 -4.38 3.58 1.70
CA SER A 72 -5.22 3.27 0.55
C SER A 72 -6.62 3.88 0.66
N ALA A 73 -7.21 3.98 1.85
CA ALA A 73 -8.48 4.67 2.05
C ALA A 73 -8.41 6.15 1.69
N LEU A 74 -7.37 6.86 2.14
CA LEU A 74 -7.17 8.27 1.78
C LEU A 74 -6.92 8.43 0.28
N PHE A 75 -6.15 7.53 -0.33
CA PHE A 75 -5.90 7.56 -1.77
C PHE A 75 -7.17 7.25 -2.58
N ALA A 76 -7.95 6.26 -2.18
CA ALA A 76 -9.22 5.91 -2.82
C ALA A 76 -10.24 7.05 -2.72
N ALA A 77 -10.32 7.72 -1.55
CA ALA A 77 -11.15 8.90 -1.38
C ALA A 77 -10.71 10.05 -2.30
N PHE A 78 -9.40 10.26 -2.46
CA PHE A 78 -8.87 11.24 -3.42
C PHE A 78 -9.24 10.90 -4.86
N ILE A 79 -9.06 9.64 -5.29
CA ILE A 79 -9.45 9.20 -6.64
C ILE A 79 -10.95 9.42 -6.88
N LEU A 80 -11.80 9.08 -5.91
CA LEU A 80 -13.25 9.30 -6.01
C LEU A 80 -13.58 10.78 -6.22
N ILE A 81 -12.99 11.66 -5.41
CA ILE A 81 -13.22 13.11 -5.52
C ILE A 81 -12.69 13.62 -6.88
N ASN A 82 -11.52 13.15 -7.31
CA ASN A 82 -10.93 13.54 -8.59
C ASN A 82 -11.81 13.12 -9.78
N ALA A 83 -12.27 11.87 -9.80
CA ALA A 83 -13.13 11.33 -10.86
C ALA A 83 -14.53 11.98 -10.92
N ILE A 84 -15.07 12.45 -9.78
CA ILE A 84 -16.40 13.09 -9.74
C ILE A 84 -16.33 14.57 -10.09
N PHE A 85 -15.30 15.29 -9.63
CA PHE A 85 -15.29 16.76 -9.67
C PHE A 85 -14.26 17.37 -10.62
N LEU A 86 -13.14 16.69 -10.90
CA LEU A 86 -12.04 17.25 -11.68
C LEU A 86 -11.96 16.65 -13.08
N ASP A 87 -12.22 15.35 -13.23
CA ASP A 87 -12.06 14.63 -14.49
C ASP A 87 -13.13 13.53 -14.64
N PRO A 88 -14.33 13.86 -15.19
CA PRO A 88 -15.40 12.91 -15.40
C PRO A 88 -15.07 11.84 -16.45
N ASP A 89 -14.18 12.14 -17.40
CA ASP A 89 -13.72 11.19 -18.42
C ASP A 89 -12.86 10.09 -17.77
N TYR A 90 -12.12 10.44 -16.71
CA TYR A 90 -11.41 9.47 -15.88
C TYR A 90 -12.35 8.42 -15.25
N ALA A 91 -13.57 8.79 -14.86
CA ALA A 91 -14.54 7.82 -14.34
C ALA A 91 -14.94 6.77 -15.40
N GLY A 92 -14.99 7.18 -16.68
CA GLY A 92 -15.21 6.27 -17.81
C GLY A 92 -14.04 5.31 -18.02
N VAL A 93 -12.80 5.81 -17.97
CA VAL A 93 -11.59 4.99 -18.04
C VAL A 93 -11.56 3.99 -16.89
N LEU A 94 -11.84 4.41 -15.65
CA LEU A 94 -11.87 3.51 -14.49
C LEU A 94 -12.90 2.38 -14.62
N ALA A 95 -14.03 2.64 -15.27
CA ALA A 95 -15.10 1.67 -15.45
C ALA A 95 -14.77 0.63 -16.53
N THR A 96 -13.93 0.94 -17.52
CA THR A 96 -13.62 0.00 -18.61
C THR A 96 -12.37 -0.85 -18.37
N GLN A 97 -11.72 -0.71 -17.21
CA GLN A 97 -10.42 -1.32 -16.94
C GLN A 97 -10.55 -2.67 -16.22
N ASP A 98 -9.99 -3.71 -16.85
CA ASP A 98 -10.02 -5.08 -16.34
C ASP A 98 -9.22 -5.25 -15.05
N TYR A 99 -8.22 -4.39 -14.80
CA TYR A 99 -7.41 -4.38 -13.59
C TYR A 99 -8.23 -4.41 -12.28
N TYR A 100 -9.40 -3.78 -12.25
CA TYR A 100 -10.29 -3.85 -11.09
C TYR A 100 -11.37 -4.93 -11.22
N GLY A 101 -11.70 -5.34 -12.46
CA GLY A 101 -12.74 -6.31 -12.80
C GLY A 101 -13.65 -5.81 -13.93
N ILE A 102 -14.60 -6.65 -14.38
CA ILE A 102 -15.52 -6.30 -15.47
C ILE A 102 -16.45 -5.17 -15.03
N GLN A 103 -16.36 -4.02 -15.70
CA GLN A 103 -17.30 -2.88 -15.60
C GLN A 103 -17.76 -2.56 -14.19
N LEU A 104 -16.81 -2.23 -13.32
CA LEU A 104 -17.10 -1.93 -11.93
C LEU A 104 -17.61 -0.50 -11.76
N PRO A 105 -18.68 -0.29 -10.96
CA PRO A 105 -19.07 1.05 -10.56
C PRO A 105 -17.93 1.70 -9.78
N LEU A 106 -17.80 3.03 -9.91
CA LEU A 106 -16.70 3.82 -9.34
C LEU A 106 -16.46 3.56 -7.83
N ILE A 107 -17.52 3.29 -7.07
CA ILE A 107 -17.43 2.93 -5.64
C ILE A 107 -16.73 1.60 -5.39
N MET A 108 -16.89 0.61 -6.28
CA MET A 108 -16.20 -0.68 -6.19
C MET A 108 -14.72 -0.55 -6.60
N VAL A 109 -14.39 0.35 -7.53
CA VAL A 109 -12.99 0.71 -7.85
C VAL A 109 -12.30 1.34 -6.64
N ALA A 110 -12.99 2.23 -5.92
CA ALA A 110 -12.46 2.77 -4.67
C ALA A 110 -12.27 1.67 -3.62
N GLY A 111 -13.26 0.80 -3.45
CA GLY A 111 -13.20 -0.33 -2.52
C GLY A 111 -12.04 -1.30 -2.83
N SER A 112 -11.80 -1.62 -4.09
CA SER A 112 -10.73 -2.52 -4.50
C SER A 112 -9.34 -1.90 -4.25
N VAL A 113 -9.17 -0.59 -4.45
CA VAL A 113 -7.95 0.13 -4.04
C VAL A 113 -7.71 0.00 -2.54
N VAL A 114 -8.75 0.13 -1.73
CA VAL A 114 -8.62 -0.03 -0.27
C VAL A 114 -8.20 -1.44 0.11
N ILE A 115 -8.86 -2.45 -0.45
CA ILE A 115 -8.57 -3.87 -0.19
C ILE A 115 -7.15 -4.21 -0.63
N LEU A 116 -6.76 -3.83 -1.85
CA LEU A 116 -5.43 -4.09 -2.41
C LEU A 116 -4.34 -3.44 -1.57
N GLY A 117 -4.51 -2.18 -1.18
CA GLY A 117 -3.52 -1.48 -0.36
C GLY A 117 -3.44 -2.04 1.06
N THR A 118 -4.57 -2.47 1.63
CA THR A 118 -4.60 -3.14 2.94
C THR A 118 -3.89 -4.49 2.88
N ALA A 119 -4.18 -5.31 1.86
CA ALA A 119 -3.53 -6.59 1.65
C ALA A 119 -2.02 -6.41 1.44
N THR A 120 -1.62 -5.43 0.61
CA THR A 120 -0.22 -5.09 0.36
C THR A 120 0.51 -4.68 1.65
N GLY A 121 -0.10 -3.81 2.45
CA GLY A 121 0.47 -3.37 3.73
C GLY A 121 0.58 -4.51 4.74
N ALA A 122 -0.47 -5.33 4.88
CA ALA A 122 -0.50 -6.47 5.78
C ALA A 122 0.55 -7.54 5.39
N MET A 123 0.63 -7.90 4.11
CA MET A 123 1.63 -8.85 3.59
C MET A 123 3.05 -8.31 3.77
N THR A 124 3.29 -7.04 3.47
CA THR A 124 4.61 -6.42 3.69
C THR A 124 5.00 -6.45 5.17
N GLY A 125 4.06 -6.11 6.07
CA GLY A 125 4.28 -6.17 7.51
C GLY A 125 4.58 -7.59 7.99
N TYR A 126 3.81 -8.57 7.52
CA TYR A 126 4.02 -9.99 7.81
C TYR A 126 5.42 -10.46 7.38
N ILE A 127 5.80 -10.19 6.13
CA ILE A 127 7.10 -10.59 5.56
C ILE A 127 8.24 -9.96 6.34
N LEU A 128 8.16 -8.66 6.66
CA LEU A 128 9.21 -7.97 7.40
C LEU A 128 9.36 -8.51 8.82
N MET A 129 8.25 -8.79 9.50
CA MET A 129 8.32 -9.36 10.85
C MET A 129 8.85 -10.79 10.83
N MET A 130 8.47 -11.61 9.84
CA MET A 130 9.07 -12.93 9.65
C MET A 130 10.58 -12.84 9.38
N ALA A 131 11.01 -11.87 8.58
CA ALA A 131 12.43 -11.65 8.28
C ALA A 131 13.22 -11.17 9.51
N PHE A 132 12.59 -10.47 10.45
CA PHE A 132 13.25 -9.97 11.67
C PHE A 132 13.25 -10.97 12.83
N ASP A 133 12.26 -11.85 12.90
CA ASP A 133 12.09 -12.81 14.00
C ASP A 133 12.96 -14.07 13.83
N ASN A 134 13.71 -14.22 12.73
CA ASN A 134 14.64 -15.34 12.50
C ASN A 134 14.03 -16.75 12.68
N SER A 135 12.71 -16.90 12.56
CA SER A 135 12.01 -18.20 12.56
C SER A 135 12.08 -18.91 11.20
N GLY A 136 12.64 -18.27 10.18
CA GLY A 136 13.15 -18.91 8.97
C GLY A 136 14.45 -19.66 9.27
N GLY A 137 14.33 -20.80 9.97
CA GLY A 137 15.34 -21.83 10.16
C GLY A 137 16.80 -21.37 10.11
N GLN A 138 17.37 -21.03 11.26
CA GLN A 138 18.79 -21.32 11.47
C GLN A 138 18.95 -22.84 11.34
N PHE A 139 19.21 -23.33 10.13
CA PHE A 139 19.87 -24.60 9.96
C PHE A 139 21.21 -24.45 10.68
N SER A 140 21.25 -25.09 11.85
CA SER A 140 22.44 -25.31 12.66
C SER A 140 23.61 -25.56 11.73
N LYS A 141 24.56 -24.63 11.69
CA LYS A 141 25.83 -24.78 11.01
C LYS A 141 26.83 -25.58 11.86
N ASP A 142 26.32 -26.50 12.67
CA ASP A 142 27.08 -27.41 13.51
C ASP A 142 26.64 -28.83 13.18
N ALA A 143 27.18 -29.37 12.08
CA ALA A 143 27.20 -30.78 11.73
C ALA A 143 28.61 -31.14 11.26
#